data_AF-A0A0L0LLI2-F1
#
_entry.id   AF-A0A0L0LLI2-F1
#
_cell.length_a   1.000
_cell.length_b   1.000
_cell.length_c   1.000
_cell.angle_alpha   90.00
_cell.angle_beta   90.00
_cell.angle_gamma   90.00
#
_symmetry.space_group_name_H-M   'P 1'
#
loop_
_entity.id
_entity.type
_entity.pdbx_description
1 polymer ?
#
loop_
_entity_poly.entity_id
_entity_poly.type
_entity_poly.pdbx_seq_one_letter_code
_entity_poly.pdbx_strand_id
1 'polypeptide(L)'
;MRAFLFSSSAAALASVPFAVFAAETSFFGPIIPQIGECVCEGSAMDWGCVLVVAQGFLGALVSFGVLAVVFYIGYAGFTLITSGGNPATRTKAKNRMLSAVVGLAVILGAFLIVDTVMKILYNPDTALESGTFGPWNEIFVGGEENYCVAVNMNPGVLNDGSVADIISNALNPGTTTSSTMGGGTAPSGSGAPSSAGGRCQVKTSGPCATSNFTAAFGAAAGQASQICSAESGNGTLLEGDRTTSGKPVSFGLFQINITAHPVAGLQCPKAFDRLFTGSNKNVKILDADLYQKCRTAALNSSNNAAVAAKIFKGDKNSWRQWSTRRTCGLP
;
A
#
# COMPACT_ATOMS: atom_id res chain seq x y z
N MET A 1 22.42 -63.34 -4.70
CA MET A 1 22.62 -62.46 -3.52
C MET A 1 24.04 -61.92 -3.63
N ARG A 2 24.36 -60.63 -3.80
CA ARG A 2 23.72 -59.39 -3.35
C ARG A 2 23.99 -58.28 -4.38
N ALA A 3 23.04 -58.07 -5.29
CA ALA A 3 22.72 -56.73 -5.75
C ALA A 3 21.99 -56.00 -4.60
N PHE A 4 21.81 -54.68 -4.69
CA PHE A 4 21.16 -53.79 -3.70
C PHE A 4 22.06 -53.21 -2.61
N LEU A 5 23.02 -52.33 -2.93
CA LEU A 5 23.51 -51.37 -1.92
C LEU A 5 23.98 -49.99 -2.46
N PHE A 6 23.71 -49.61 -3.72
CA PHE A 6 24.14 -48.30 -4.25
C PHE A 6 23.01 -47.39 -4.76
N SER A 7 21.74 -47.73 -4.53
CA SER A 7 20.62 -46.99 -5.14
C SER A 7 19.98 -45.89 -4.27
N SER A 8 20.32 -45.74 -2.99
CA SER A 8 19.57 -44.84 -2.10
C SER A 8 20.13 -43.42 -1.98
N SER A 9 21.40 -43.17 -2.33
CA SER A 9 22.01 -41.84 -2.17
C SER A 9 21.80 -40.91 -3.38
N ALA A 10 21.45 -41.45 -4.55
CA ALA A 10 21.19 -40.64 -5.75
C ALA A 10 19.76 -40.07 -5.79
N ALA A 11 18.81 -40.67 -5.05
CA ALA A 11 17.43 -40.19 -4.98
C ALA A 11 17.27 -38.94 -4.09
N ALA A 12 18.17 -38.74 -3.12
CA ALA A 12 18.12 -37.59 -2.20
C ALA A 12 18.67 -36.28 -2.81
N LEU A 13 19.48 -36.36 -3.88
CA LEU A 13 20.00 -35.19 -4.60
C LEU A 13 19.08 -34.71 -5.73
N ALA A 14 18.16 -35.57 -6.20
CA ALA A 14 17.14 -35.19 -7.18
C ALA A 14 15.93 -34.48 -6.57
N SER A 15 15.76 -34.53 -5.24
CA SER A 15 14.69 -33.85 -4.51
C SER A 15 15.03 -32.43 -4.07
N VAL A 16 16.29 -31.99 -4.19
CA VAL A 16 16.74 -30.69 -3.67
C VAL A 16 16.29 -29.46 -4.48
N PRO A 17 15.89 -29.51 -5.77
CA PRO A 17 15.42 -28.28 -6.39
C PRO A 17 13.96 -27.94 -6.05
N PHE A 18 13.13 -28.86 -5.52
CA PHE A 18 11.71 -28.54 -5.33
C PHE A 18 11.43 -27.65 -4.12
N ALA A 19 12.23 -27.71 -3.07
CA ALA A 19 12.00 -26.91 -1.85
C ALA A 19 12.45 -25.45 -1.97
N VAL A 20 13.29 -25.11 -2.95
CA VAL A 20 13.75 -23.72 -3.19
C VAL A 20 12.72 -22.91 -4.01
N PHE A 21 11.77 -23.57 -4.69
CA PHE A 21 10.74 -22.89 -5.49
C PHE A 21 9.46 -22.53 -4.72
N ALA A 22 9.49 -22.52 -3.39
CA ALA A 22 8.34 -22.09 -2.56
C ALA A 22 8.20 -20.55 -2.45
N ALA A 23 8.96 -19.77 -3.20
CA ALA A 23 8.60 -18.38 -3.45
C ALA A 23 7.58 -18.37 -4.59
N GLU A 24 6.36 -17.92 -4.31
CA GLU A 24 5.26 -17.78 -5.28
C GLU A 24 5.61 -16.73 -6.36
N THR A 25 6.54 -17.07 -7.24
CA THR A 25 6.78 -16.30 -8.45
C THR A 25 5.69 -16.71 -9.41
N SER A 26 4.70 -15.83 -9.58
CA SER A 26 3.73 -15.93 -10.67
C SER A 26 4.50 -15.85 -11.99
N PHE A 27 5.02 -16.98 -12.46
CA PHE A 27 5.97 -17.09 -13.58
C PHE A 27 5.40 -16.52 -14.89
N PHE A 28 4.07 -16.58 -15.04
CA PHE A 28 3.31 -15.97 -16.14
C PHE A 28 2.24 -15.01 -15.62
N GLY A 29 2.50 -14.35 -14.49
CA GLY A 29 1.65 -13.26 -14.02
C GLY A 29 1.65 -12.10 -15.01
N PRO A 30 0.57 -11.33 -15.10
CA PRO A 30 0.55 -10.18 -15.98
C PRO A 30 1.58 -9.14 -15.49
N ILE A 31 2.47 -8.71 -16.40
CA ILE A 31 3.57 -7.75 -16.14
C ILE A 31 3.03 -6.43 -15.57
N ILE A 32 1.82 -6.07 -16.02
CA ILE A 32 1.03 -4.98 -15.48
C ILE A 32 -0.07 -5.63 -14.64
N PRO A 33 -0.23 -5.31 -13.34
CA PRO A 33 -1.32 -5.89 -12.55
C PRO A 33 -2.68 -5.41 -13.11
N GLN A 34 -3.56 -6.37 -13.41
CA GLN A 34 -4.76 -6.14 -14.23
C GLN A 34 -6.02 -5.82 -13.41
N ILE A 35 -5.94 -5.84 -12.08
CA ILE A 35 -7.09 -5.62 -11.20
C ILE A 35 -6.65 -4.94 -9.90
N GLY A 36 -7.19 -3.75 -9.65
CA GLY A 36 -7.26 -3.13 -8.32
C GLY A 36 -6.13 -2.20 -7.89
N GLU A 37 -4.93 -2.29 -8.46
CA GLU A 37 -3.77 -1.58 -7.88
C GLU A 37 -3.17 -0.51 -8.80
N CYS A 38 -2.94 -0.74 -10.10
CA CYS A 38 -2.22 0.23 -10.95
C CYS A 38 -3.05 0.94 -12.03
N VAL A 39 -4.37 0.71 -12.08
CA VAL A 39 -5.24 1.31 -13.11
C VAL A 39 -5.91 2.56 -12.52
N CYS A 40 -5.42 3.72 -12.93
CA CYS A 40 -5.94 5.01 -12.49
C CYS A 40 -6.93 5.57 -13.51
N GLU A 41 -8.23 5.50 -13.22
CA GLU A 41 -9.25 6.12 -14.08
C GLU A 41 -9.29 7.63 -13.80
N GLY A 42 -8.76 8.43 -14.73
CA GLY A 42 -8.77 9.88 -14.65
C GLY A 42 -7.56 10.54 -13.96
N SER A 43 -6.50 9.78 -13.62
CA SER A 43 -5.25 10.29 -13.00
C SER A 43 -4.00 9.66 -13.63
N ALA A 44 -2.84 10.31 -13.47
CA ALA A 44 -1.56 9.71 -13.82
C ALA A 44 -1.12 8.66 -12.78
N MET A 45 -0.28 7.71 -13.22
CA MET A 45 0.29 6.68 -12.35
C MET A 45 1.34 7.30 -11.42
N ASP A 46 1.34 6.90 -10.15
CA ASP A 46 2.36 7.31 -9.18
C ASP A 46 3.63 6.45 -9.29
N TRP A 47 4.73 6.92 -8.72
CA TRP A 47 6.01 6.22 -8.68
C TRP A 47 5.90 4.84 -8.04
N GLY A 48 5.01 4.66 -7.06
CA GLY A 48 4.70 3.34 -6.49
C GLY A 48 4.26 2.31 -7.53
N CYS A 49 3.44 2.71 -8.51
CA CYS A 49 3.04 1.79 -9.58
C CYS A 49 4.19 1.43 -10.52
N VAL A 50 5.07 2.39 -10.82
CA VAL A 50 6.25 2.16 -11.68
C VAL A 50 7.14 1.08 -11.07
N LEU A 51 7.30 1.09 -9.74
CA LEU A 51 8.08 0.07 -9.03
C LEU A 51 7.42 -1.32 -9.06
N VAL A 52 6.09 -1.40 -8.95
CA VAL A 52 5.36 -2.68 -9.07
C VAL A 52 5.50 -3.26 -10.47
N VAL A 53 5.38 -2.44 -11.51
CA VAL A 53 5.59 -2.87 -12.91
C VAL A 53 7.04 -3.28 -13.14
N ALA A 54 8.01 -2.53 -12.60
CA ALA A 54 9.42 -2.89 -12.67
C ALA A 54 9.69 -4.25 -12.00
N GLN A 55 9.03 -4.55 -10.88
CA GLN A 55 9.11 -5.85 -10.23
C GLN A 55 8.48 -6.96 -11.07
N GLY A 56 7.31 -6.72 -11.68
CA GLY A 56 6.69 -7.65 -12.63
C GLY A 56 7.61 -7.96 -13.82
N PHE A 57 8.30 -6.93 -14.33
CA PHE A 57 9.27 -7.07 -15.41
C PHE A 57 10.53 -7.85 -14.98
N LEU A 58 11.07 -7.57 -13.79
CA LEU A 58 12.19 -8.33 -13.23
C LEU A 58 11.81 -9.80 -13.01
N GLY A 59 10.60 -10.07 -12.51
CA GLY A 59 10.04 -11.42 -12.38
C GLY A 59 9.95 -12.14 -13.73
N ALA A 60 9.50 -11.44 -14.78
CA ALA A 60 9.45 -11.98 -16.14
C ALA A 60 10.86 -12.29 -16.69
N LEU A 61 11.84 -11.39 -16.51
CA LEU A 61 13.22 -11.62 -16.94
C LEU A 61 13.87 -12.82 -16.23
N VAL A 62 13.70 -12.93 -14.91
CA VAL A 62 14.19 -14.08 -14.14
C VAL A 62 13.52 -15.36 -14.64
N SER A 63 12.21 -15.31 -14.93
CA SER A 63 11.45 -16.44 -15.46
C SER A 63 12.02 -16.93 -16.80
N PHE A 64 12.22 -16.03 -17.77
CA PHE A 64 12.88 -16.37 -19.04
C PHE A 64 14.32 -16.85 -18.85
N GLY A 65 15.06 -16.25 -17.92
CA GLY A 65 16.43 -16.65 -17.59
C GLY A 65 16.50 -18.08 -17.07
N VAL A 66 15.61 -18.47 -16.16
CA VAL A 66 15.54 -19.84 -15.63
C VAL A 66 15.21 -20.85 -16.72
N LEU A 67 14.23 -20.55 -17.60
CA LEU A 67 13.93 -21.43 -18.74
C LEU A 67 15.14 -21.58 -19.67
N ALA A 68 15.81 -20.47 -20.01
CA ALA A 68 17.00 -20.50 -20.83
C ALA A 68 18.11 -21.37 -20.22
N VAL A 69 18.32 -21.28 -18.90
CA VAL A 69 19.30 -22.10 -18.17
C VAL A 69 18.92 -23.58 -18.22
N VAL A 70 17.64 -23.92 -18.02
CA VAL A 70 17.16 -25.32 -18.09
C VAL A 70 17.39 -25.90 -19.48
N PHE A 71 17.03 -25.19 -20.55
CA PHE A 71 17.27 -25.64 -21.92
C PHE A 71 18.76 -25.76 -22.23
N TYR A 72 19.57 -24.81 -21.77
CA TYR A 72 21.01 -24.82 -22.01
C TYR A 72 21.72 -25.99 -21.31
N ILE A 73 21.34 -26.29 -20.05
CA ILE A 73 21.84 -27.45 -19.31
C ILE A 73 21.35 -28.75 -19.95
N GLY A 74 20.09 -28.83 -20.37
CA GLY A 74 19.53 -29.98 -21.08
C GLY A 74 20.28 -30.27 -22.39
N TYR A 75 20.55 -29.25 -23.20
CA TYR A 75 21.33 -29.37 -24.43
C TYR A 75 22.78 -29.79 -24.18
N ALA A 76 23.42 -29.23 -23.15
CA ALA A 76 24.77 -29.61 -22.76
C ALA A 76 24.83 -31.07 -22.27
N GLY A 77 23.84 -31.51 -21.48
CA GLY A 77 23.68 -32.88 -21.00
C GLY A 77 23.45 -33.87 -22.14
N PHE A 78 22.54 -33.55 -23.07
CA PHE A 78 22.30 -34.36 -24.26
C PHE A 78 23.57 -34.53 -25.10
N THR A 79 24.28 -33.42 -25.35
CA THR A 79 25.55 -33.44 -26.08
C THR A 79 26.60 -34.30 -25.38
N LEU A 80 26.67 -34.28 -24.04
CA LEU A 80 27.62 -35.08 -23.28
C LEU A 80 27.36 -36.60 -23.42
N ILE A 81 26.10 -37.00 -23.44
CA ILE A 81 25.67 -38.41 -23.56
C ILE A 81 25.88 -38.92 -24.99
N THR A 82 25.53 -38.12 -26.00
CA THR A 82 25.63 -38.52 -27.43
C THR A 82 27.03 -38.38 -28.03
N SER A 83 28.01 -37.86 -27.27
CA SER A 83 29.38 -37.62 -27.73
C SER A 83 30.22 -38.85 -28.10
N GLY A 84 29.72 -40.08 -27.89
CA GLY A 84 30.33 -41.30 -28.46
C GLY A 84 31.84 -41.51 -28.19
N GLY A 85 32.36 -41.01 -27.07
CA GLY A 85 33.77 -41.18 -26.68
C GLY A 85 34.75 -40.11 -27.19
N ASN A 86 34.32 -39.14 -28.00
CA ASN A 86 35.21 -38.07 -28.47
C ASN A 86 35.60 -37.11 -27.30
N PRO A 87 36.89 -37.00 -26.94
CA PRO A 87 37.32 -36.20 -25.80
C PRO A 87 37.10 -34.70 -26.03
N ALA A 88 37.17 -34.22 -27.28
CA ALA A 88 36.99 -32.81 -27.60
C ALA A 88 35.54 -32.34 -27.39
N THR A 89 34.55 -33.15 -27.74
CA THR A 89 33.13 -32.83 -27.52
C THR A 89 32.73 -32.95 -26.06
N ARG A 90 33.33 -33.89 -25.32
CA ARG A 90 33.12 -34.00 -23.86
C ARG A 90 33.68 -32.80 -23.09
N THR A 91 34.86 -32.31 -23.45
CA THR A 91 35.43 -31.11 -22.83
C THR A 91 34.58 -29.88 -23.16
N LYS A 92 34.09 -29.75 -24.40
CA LYS A 92 33.15 -28.68 -24.78
C LYS A 92 31.84 -28.74 -23.98
N ALA A 93 31.26 -29.92 -23.78
CA ALA A 93 30.04 -30.07 -23.00
C ALA A 93 30.24 -29.71 -21.51
N LYS A 94 31.36 -30.12 -20.91
CA LYS A 94 31.72 -29.75 -19.53
C LYS A 94 31.92 -28.24 -19.35
N ASN A 95 32.60 -27.60 -20.31
CA ASN A 95 32.78 -26.14 -20.27
C ASN A 95 31.43 -25.41 -20.37
N ARG A 96 30.48 -25.90 -21.19
CA ARG A 96 29.12 -25.35 -21.25
C ARG A 96 28.37 -25.52 -19.92
N MET A 97 28.50 -26.67 -19.26
CA MET A 97 27.89 -26.87 -17.93
C MET A 97 28.47 -25.90 -16.88
N LEU A 98 29.79 -25.67 -16.90
CA LEU A 98 30.42 -24.69 -16.01
C LEU A 98 29.95 -23.26 -16.30
N SER A 99 29.82 -22.86 -17.57
CA SER A 99 29.27 -21.55 -17.94
C SER A 99 27.83 -21.37 -17.44
N ALA A 100 27.02 -22.43 -17.41
CA ALA A 100 25.67 -22.37 -16.87
C ALA A 100 25.65 -22.13 -15.35
N VAL A 101 26.54 -22.81 -14.61
CA VAL A 101 26.68 -22.62 -13.15
C VAL A 101 27.16 -21.21 -12.82
N VAL A 102 28.14 -20.70 -13.57
CA VAL A 102 28.61 -19.31 -13.41
C VAL A 102 27.50 -18.32 -13.73
N GLY A 103 26.73 -18.55 -14.80
CA GLY A 103 25.57 -17.72 -15.13
C GLY A 103 24.52 -17.67 -14.01
N LEU A 104 24.22 -18.83 -13.39
CA LEU A 104 23.32 -18.89 -12.24
C LEU A 104 23.86 -18.11 -11.04
N ALA A 105 25.16 -18.25 -10.73
CA ALA A 105 25.80 -17.51 -9.65
C ALA A 105 25.76 -15.98 -9.89
N VAL A 106 25.94 -15.54 -11.13
CA VAL A 106 25.86 -14.12 -11.51
C VAL A 106 24.44 -13.58 -11.34
N ILE A 107 23.41 -14.32 -11.77
CA ILE A 107 22.01 -13.91 -11.61
C ILE A 107 21.65 -13.76 -10.12
N LEU A 108 22.03 -14.74 -9.29
CA LEU A 108 21.80 -14.69 -7.84
C LEU A 108 22.57 -13.54 -7.18
N GLY A 109 23.83 -13.31 -7.59
CA GLY A 109 24.64 -12.21 -7.09
C GLY A 109 24.06 -10.84 -7.45
N ALA A 110 23.61 -10.66 -8.70
CA ALA A 110 22.99 -9.42 -9.16
C ALA A 110 21.69 -9.12 -8.39
N PHE A 111 20.85 -10.14 -8.16
CA PHE A 111 19.63 -10.00 -7.37
C PHE A 111 19.93 -9.53 -5.94
N LEU A 112 20.92 -10.15 -5.28
CA LEU A 112 21.31 -9.81 -3.91
C LEU A 112 21.85 -8.37 -3.79
N ILE A 113 22.62 -7.92 -4.79
CA ILE A 113 23.12 -6.53 -4.81
C ILE A 113 21.97 -5.53 -4.88
N VAL A 114 21.02 -5.73 -5.81
CA VAL A 114 19.84 -4.84 -5.95
C VAL A 114 19.01 -4.83 -4.67
N ASP A 115 18.76 -6.00 -4.10
CA ASP A 115 18.04 -6.15 -2.83
C ASP A 115 18.71 -5.36 -1.69
N THR A 116 20.03 -5.48 -1.57
CA THR A 116 20.81 -4.80 -0.53
C THR A 116 20.79 -3.28 -0.71
N VAL A 117 20.97 -2.79 -1.94
CA VAL A 117 20.97 -1.35 -2.24
C VAL A 117 19.60 -0.72 -1.95
N MET A 118 18.51 -1.38 -2.38
CA MET A 118 17.16 -0.87 -2.12
C MET A 118 16.85 -0.83 -0.63
N LYS A 119 17.25 -1.86 0.13
CA LYS A 119 17.06 -1.90 1.59
C LYS A 119 17.75 -0.75 2.31
N ILE A 120 19.03 -0.50 1.98
CA ILE A 120 19.82 0.57 2.60
C ILE A 120 19.22 1.95 2.33
N LEU A 121 18.72 2.19 1.12
CA LEU A 121 18.19 3.49 0.72
C LEU A 121 16.83 3.81 1.37
N TYR A 122 15.96 2.81 1.52
CA TYR A 122 14.58 3.03 1.95
C TYR A 122 14.34 2.82 3.45
N ASN A 123 15.21 2.09 4.16
CA ASN A 123 15.13 1.94 5.62
C ASN A 123 16.51 2.03 6.28
N PRO A 124 17.05 3.24 6.49
CA PRO A 124 18.38 3.43 7.08
C PRO A 124 18.48 2.88 8.51
N ASP A 125 17.35 2.75 9.23
CA ASP A 125 17.29 2.26 10.60
C ASP A 125 17.17 0.73 10.72
N THR A 126 16.99 0.01 9.61
CA THR A 126 16.90 -1.47 9.59
C THR A 126 18.26 -2.16 9.46
N ALA A 127 19.35 -1.43 9.72
CA ALA A 127 20.68 -1.99 9.69
C ALA A 127 20.84 -3.10 10.76
N LEU A 128 20.77 -4.34 10.29
CA LEU A 128 21.41 -5.52 10.88
C LEU A 128 20.91 -6.06 12.23
N GLU A 129 19.88 -5.50 12.88
CA GLU A 129 19.47 -6.00 14.22
C GLU A 129 18.29 -7.00 14.27
N SER A 130 17.47 -7.14 13.23
CA SER A 130 16.21 -7.91 13.37
C SER A 130 15.99 -9.08 12.40
N GLY A 131 17.05 -9.57 11.73
CA GLY A 131 17.11 -10.91 11.13
C GLY A 131 16.01 -11.31 10.12
N THR A 132 15.09 -10.41 9.76
CA THR A 132 13.98 -10.71 8.86
C THR A 132 14.40 -10.32 7.45
N PHE A 133 15.21 -11.18 6.84
CA PHE A 133 15.59 -11.05 5.43
C PHE A 133 14.40 -11.43 4.52
N GLY A 134 13.44 -10.53 4.37
CA GLY A 134 12.38 -10.62 3.35
C GLY A 134 12.82 -9.98 2.02
N PRO A 135 12.20 -10.29 0.87
CA PRO A 135 12.46 -9.62 -0.41
C PRO A 135 12.14 -8.12 -0.31
N TRP A 136 12.91 -7.25 -0.97
CA TRP A 136 12.66 -5.79 -1.00
C TRP A 136 11.21 -5.40 -1.31
N ASN A 137 10.47 -6.25 -2.04
CA ASN A 137 9.04 -6.16 -2.31
C ASN A 137 8.24 -5.75 -1.05
N GLU A 138 8.50 -6.40 0.08
CA GLU A 138 7.70 -6.25 1.30
C GLU A 138 7.92 -4.90 2.00
N ILE A 139 9.04 -4.23 1.72
CA ILE A 139 9.35 -2.89 2.25
C ILE A 139 8.46 -1.82 1.62
N PHE A 140 7.99 -2.04 0.39
CA PHE A 140 7.18 -1.07 -0.35
C PHE A 140 5.66 -1.27 -0.16
N VAL A 141 5.25 -2.25 0.66
CA VAL A 141 3.83 -2.45 1.06
C VAL A 141 3.52 -1.74 2.40
N GLY A 142 4.52 -1.07 2.99
CA GLY A 142 4.38 -0.24 4.18
C GLY A 142 3.84 1.16 3.88
N GLY A 143 2.52 1.28 3.66
CA GLY A 143 1.80 2.55 3.79
C GLY A 143 1.04 3.02 2.54
N GLU A 144 -0.28 2.95 2.65
CA GLU A 144 -1.30 3.69 1.86
C GLU A 144 -1.57 3.25 0.40
N GLU A 145 -2.84 2.92 0.19
CA GLU A 145 -3.48 2.32 -0.98
C GLU A 145 -3.62 3.25 -2.21
N ASN A 146 -2.61 4.03 -2.61
CA ASN A 146 -2.74 4.92 -3.77
C ASN A 146 -1.54 4.88 -4.71
N TYR A 147 -1.57 3.96 -5.67
CA TYR A 147 -0.66 3.90 -6.82
C TYR A 147 -0.97 4.97 -7.91
N CYS A 148 -1.87 5.90 -7.60
CA CYS A 148 -2.35 6.94 -8.49
C CYS A 148 -1.95 8.30 -7.94
N VAL A 149 -1.43 9.17 -8.81
CA VAL A 149 -1.20 10.57 -8.47
C VAL A 149 -2.57 11.18 -8.13
N ALA A 150 -2.70 11.79 -6.96
CA ALA A 150 -3.91 12.50 -6.61
C ALA A 150 -4.14 13.63 -7.63
N VAL A 151 -5.15 13.47 -8.51
CA VAL A 151 -5.55 14.57 -9.38
C VAL A 151 -6.12 15.68 -8.53
N ASN A 152 -5.48 16.84 -8.63
CA ASN A 152 -6.04 18.05 -8.10
C ASN A 152 -7.26 18.43 -8.96
N MET A 153 -8.45 18.00 -8.55
CA MET A 153 -9.72 18.31 -9.23
C MET A 153 -10.12 19.78 -9.10
N ASN A 154 -9.33 20.59 -8.39
CA ASN A 154 -9.42 22.03 -8.38
C ASN A 154 -8.02 22.62 -8.61
N PRO A 155 -7.49 22.59 -9.85
CA PRO A 155 -6.24 23.27 -10.13
C PRO A 155 -6.46 24.73 -9.71
N GLY A 156 -5.79 25.16 -8.65
CA GLY A 156 -5.73 26.58 -8.33
C GLY A 156 -5.30 27.27 -9.61
N VAL A 157 -6.10 28.23 -10.07
CA VAL A 157 -5.76 29.07 -11.21
C VAL A 157 -4.31 29.50 -11.04
N LEU A 158 -3.47 29.26 -12.04
CA LEU A 158 -2.12 29.78 -12.07
C LEU A 158 -2.23 31.31 -12.08
N ASN A 159 -2.16 31.88 -10.88
CA ASN A 159 -2.26 33.30 -10.59
C ASN A 159 -3.67 33.91 -10.81
N ASP A 160 -4.46 33.96 -9.73
CA ASP A 160 -5.58 34.89 -9.56
C ASP A 160 -5.12 36.29 -9.11
N GLY A 161 -3.82 36.50 -8.90
CA GLY A 161 -3.23 37.80 -8.62
C GLY A 161 -3.34 38.73 -9.84
N SER A 162 -3.93 39.91 -9.63
CA SER A 162 -3.94 40.95 -10.65
C SER A 162 -2.52 41.49 -10.87
N VAL A 163 -2.25 42.14 -12.00
CA VAL A 163 -0.95 42.81 -12.25
C VAL A 163 -0.61 43.81 -11.14
N ALA A 164 -1.61 44.32 -10.41
CA ALA A 164 -1.40 45.19 -9.26
C ALA A 164 -0.71 44.48 -8.08
N ASP A 165 -0.87 43.16 -7.92
CA ASP A 165 -0.24 42.35 -6.85
C ASP A 165 1.25 42.10 -7.12
N ILE A 166 1.66 42.11 -8.39
CA ILE A 166 3.07 42.07 -8.79
C ILE A 166 3.74 43.43 -8.54
N ILE A 167 3.03 44.53 -8.81
CA ILE A 167 3.54 45.89 -8.62
C ILE A 167 3.65 46.25 -7.13
N SER A 168 2.68 45.85 -6.31
CA SER A 168 2.71 46.07 -4.85
C SER A 168 3.86 45.33 -4.17
N ASN A 169 4.18 44.10 -4.62
CA ASN A 169 5.34 43.34 -4.14
C ASN A 169 6.69 43.92 -4.59
N ALA A 170 6.74 44.62 -5.73
CA ALA A 170 7.94 45.31 -6.20
C ALA A 170 8.18 46.65 -5.49
N LEU A 171 7.13 47.32 -5.02
CA LEU A 171 7.20 48.61 -4.32
C LEU A 171 7.42 48.47 -2.81
N ASN A 172 7.06 47.32 -2.21
CA ASN A 172 7.37 46.98 -0.83
C ASN A 172 8.15 45.65 -0.77
N PRO A 173 9.50 45.69 -0.89
CA PRO A 173 10.33 44.50 -0.77
C PRO A 173 10.39 44.11 0.72
N GLY A 174 9.37 43.39 1.18
CA GLY A 174 9.26 42.92 2.56
C GLY A 174 8.03 42.07 2.86
N THR A 175 7.05 41.99 1.96
CA THR A 175 5.88 41.10 2.11
C THR A 175 5.73 40.21 0.90
N THR A 176 6.60 39.22 0.77
CA THR A 176 6.41 38.11 -0.17
C THR A 176 5.35 37.15 0.38
N THR A 177 4.08 37.32 -0.01
CA THR A 177 3.12 36.20 -0.07
C THR A 177 3.41 35.38 -1.31
N SER A 178 4.53 34.65 -1.28
CA SER A 178 4.70 33.47 -2.12
C SER A 178 4.25 32.27 -1.29
N SER A 179 3.25 31.57 -1.78
CA SER A 179 2.81 30.27 -1.27
C SER A 179 3.97 29.27 -1.38
N THR A 180 4.80 29.21 -0.35
CA THR A 180 5.65 28.06 -0.04
C THR A 180 5.78 28.00 1.47
N MET A 181 5.66 26.77 1.98
CA MET A 181 5.64 26.39 3.38
C MET A 181 6.73 27.08 4.22
N GLY A 182 6.33 27.54 5.41
CA GLY A 182 7.27 27.81 6.50
C GLY A 182 6.80 28.84 7.53
N GLY A 183 6.38 28.35 8.69
CA GLY A 183 6.71 28.93 10.00
C GLY A 183 6.13 30.28 10.44
N GLY A 184 5.33 30.24 11.51
CA GLY A 184 4.98 31.38 12.39
C GLY A 184 3.72 32.14 11.97
N THR A 185 2.80 32.57 12.81
CA THR A 185 2.78 32.73 14.27
C THR A 185 1.31 32.78 14.68
N ALA A 186 0.94 32.10 15.76
CA ALA A 186 -0.41 32.12 16.31
C ALA A 186 -0.81 33.54 16.77
N PRO A 187 -2.06 33.99 16.57
CA PRO A 187 -2.65 34.94 17.49
C PRO A 187 -2.97 34.20 18.78
N SER A 188 -2.35 34.68 19.86
CA SER A 188 -2.67 34.31 21.23
C SER A 188 -4.18 34.44 21.48
N GLY A 189 -4.79 33.31 21.82
CA GLY A 189 -6.20 33.18 22.17
C GLY A 189 -6.41 31.93 23.01
N SER A 190 -5.68 31.86 24.13
CA SER A 190 -5.97 31.09 25.35
C SER A 190 -6.41 29.62 25.20
N GLY A 191 -5.46 28.71 25.43
CA GLY A 191 -5.79 27.34 25.84
C GLY A 191 -4.86 26.24 25.35
N ALA A 192 -3.55 26.34 25.55
CA ALA A 192 -2.75 25.12 25.69
C ALA A 192 -3.14 24.43 27.02
N PRO A 193 -3.07 23.09 27.10
CA PRO A 193 -1.78 22.54 27.50
C PRO A 193 -1.35 21.26 26.77
N SER A 194 -0.02 21.10 26.82
CA SER A 194 0.75 19.86 26.99
C SER A 194 0.78 18.81 25.87
N SER A 195 1.99 18.71 25.30
CA SER A 195 2.66 17.48 24.87
C SER A 195 2.30 16.26 25.74
N ALA A 196 1.50 15.35 25.18
CA ALA A 196 1.37 13.92 25.46
C ALA A 196 0.24 13.36 24.57
N GLY A 197 0.37 12.12 24.05
CA GLY A 197 -0.51 11.53 23.03
C GLY A 197 -2.00 11.37 23.41
N GLY A 198 -2.78 12.46 23.39
CA GLY A 198 -4.23 12.44 23.62
C GLY A 198 -5.05 12.02 22.39
N ARG A 199 -6.22 11.42 22.64
CA ARG A 199 -7.18 10.94 21.61
C ARG A 199 -7.76 12.05 20.72
N CYS A 200 -7.93 13.27 21.25
CA CYS A 200 -8.55 14.42 20.56
C CYS A 200 -7.53 15.49 20.13
N GLN A 201 -6.27 15.13 19.96
CA GLN A 201 -5.23 16.04 19.50
C GLN A 201 -5.15 16.02 17.98
N VAL A 202 -4.92 17.19 17.38
CA VAL A 202 -4.63 17.31 15.95
C VAL A 202 -3.35 16.53 15.67
N LYS A 203 -3.38 15.64 14.68
CA LYS A 203 -2.24 14.84 14.24
C LYS A 203 -1.58 15.49 13.03
N THR A 204 -0.25 15.56 13.06
CA THR A 204 0.58 16.07 11.96
C THR A 204 1.21 14.96 11.13
N SER A 205 1.09 13.71 11.56
CA SER A 205 1.59 12.53 10.85
C SER A 205 0.69 11.31 11.09
N GLY A 206 0.85 10.30 10.23
CA GLY A 206 0.05 9.07 10.26
C GLY A 206 -1.34 9.20 9.63
N PRO A 207 -2.19 8.17 9.76
CA PRO A 207 -3.43 8.08 8.99
C PRO A 207 -4.44 9.22 9.24
N CYS A 208 -4.46 9.77 10.47
CA CYS A 208 -5.30 10.91 10.82
C CYS A 208 -4.61 12.26 10.66
N ALA A 209 -3.48 12.36 9.95
CA ALA A 209 -2.79 13.62 9.73
C ALA A 209 -3.71 14.65 9.05
N THR A 210 -3.60 15.91 9.46
CA THR A 210 -4.38 17.00 8.85
C THR A 210 -4.18 17.11 7.34
N SER A 211 -2.98 16.83 6.84
CA SER A 211 -2.65 16.79 5.41
C SER A 211 -3.58 15.87 4.62
N ASN A 212 -3.98 14.75 5.21
CA ASN A 212 -4.81 13.73 4.56
C ASN A 212 -6.28 14.18 4.46
N PHE A 213 -6.68 15.22 5.20
CA PHE A 213 -8.07 15.69 5.28
C PHE A 213 -8.30 17.08 4.68
N THR A 214 -7.24 17.83 4.38
CA THR A 214 -7.34 19.18 3.79
C THR A 214 -8.20 19.20 2.53
N ALA A 215 -8.04 18.20 1.65
CA ALA A 215 -8.82 18.13 0.41
C ALA A 215 -10.34 17.91 0.65
N ALA A 216 -10.70 17.10 1.64
CA ALA A 216 -12.10 16.73 1.88
C ALA A 216 -12.84 17.74 2.79
N PHE A 217 -12.14 18.31 3.77
CA PHE A 217 -12.70 19.12 4.86
C PHE A 217 -12.25 20.59 4.86
N GLY A 218 -11.25 20.98 4.07
CA GLY A 218 -10.76 22.36 4.01
C GLY A 218 -10.36 22.91 5.38
N ALA A 219 -10.94 24.05 5.78
CA ALA A 219 -10.69 24.68 7.08
C ALA A 219 -11.02 23.76 8.29
N ALA A 220 -11.88 22.76 8.11
CA ALA A 220 -12.23 21.80 9.15
C ALA A 220 -11.25 20.61 9.26
N ALA A 221 -10.17 20.57 8.46
CA ALA A 221 -9.22 19.44 8.47
C ALA A 221 -8.55 19.19 9.83
N GLY A 222 -8.29 20.25 10.60
CA GLY A 222 -7.83 20.13 11.99
C GLY A 222 -8.82 19.37 12.87
N GLN A 223 -10.11 19.70 12.75
CA GLN A 223 -11.18 19.05 13.51
C GLN A 223 -11.39 17.61 13.02
N ALA A 224 -11.29 17.38 11.71
CA ALA A 224 -11.35 16.04 11.12
C ALA A 224 -10.23 15.14 11.65
N SER A 225 -9.02 15.67 11.81
CA SER A 225 -7.89 14.96 12.42
C SER A 225 -8.17 14.55 13.87
N GLN A 226 -8.79 15.44 14.65
CA GLN A 226 -9.17 15.15 16.03
C GLN A 226 -10.24 14.06 16.12
N ILE A 227 -11.29 14.15 15.28
CA ILE A 227 -12.33 13.13 15.21
C ILE A 227 -11.75 11.79 14.77
N CYS A 228 -10.97 11.76 13.70
CA CYS A 228 -10.31 10.55 13.22
C CYS A 228 -9.46 9.88 14.31
N SER A 229 -8.64 10.67 15.01
CA SER A 229 -7.81 10.15 16.10
C SER A 229 -8.65 9.63 17.28
N ALA A 230 -9.79 10.25 17.55
CA ALA A 230 -10.68 9.83 18.62
C ALA A 230 -11.49 8.59 18.27
N GLU A 231 -11.91 8.44 17.01
CA GLU A 231 -12.71 7.33 16.50
C GLU A 231 -11.89 6.06 16.30
N SER A 232 -10.72 6.18 15.65
CA SER A 232 -9.92 5.01 15.24
C SER A 232 -8.60 4.86 15.98
N GLY A 233 -8.29 5.74 16.94
CA GLY A 233 -6.99 5.73 17.61
C GLY A 233 -5.83 5.95 16.63
N ASN A 234 -5.99 6.90 15.71
CA ASN A 234 -5.05 7.15 14.61
C ASN A 234 -4.89 5.97 13.64
N GLY A 235 -5.98 5.28 13.31
CA GLY A 235 -5.99 4.12 12.41
C GLY A 235 -5.61 2.79 13.05
N THR A 236 -5.46 2.71 14.37
CA THR A 236 -5.19 1.45 15.08
C THR A 236 -6.42 0.56 15.24
N LEU A 237 -7.63 1.14 15.17
CA LEU A 237 -8.91 0.44 15.26
C LEU A 237 -9.79 0.83 14.08
N LEU A 238 -9.80 -0.02 13.04
CA LEU A 238 -10.53 0.21 11.79
C LEU A 238 -11.89 -0.51 11.75
N GLU A 239 -12.23 -1.29 12.77
CA GLU A 239 -13.55 -1.90 12.93
C GLU A 239 -14.09 -1.57 14.32
N GLY A 240 -15.31 -1.04 14.39
CA GLY A 240 -15.96 -0.71 15.65
C GLY A 240 -17.27 -1.44 15.81
N ASP A 241 -18.35 -0.67 15.98
CA ASP A 241 -19.68 -1.14 16.36
C ASP A 241 -20.03 -2.49 15.75
N ARG A 242 -20.54 -3.39 16.59
CA ARG A 242 -20.89 -4.75 16.19
C ARG A 242 -22.36 -5.00 16.41
N THR A 243 -22.94 -5.73 15.46
CA THR A 243 -24.26 -6.35 15.61
C THR A 243 -24.26 -7.35 16.77
N THR A 244 -25.44 -7.78 17.22
CA THR A 244 -25.58 -8.82 18.24
C THR A 244 -24.92 -10.15 17.84
N SER A 245 -24.76 -10.41 16.54
CA SER A 245 -24.04 -11.59 16.02
C SER A 245 -22.51 -11.39 15.93
N GLY A 246 -21.99 -10.26 16.39
CA GLY A 246 -20.56 -9.94 16.42
C GLY A 246 -19.99 -9.42 15.10
N LYS A 247 -20.82 -9.21 14.07
CA LYS A 247 -20.38 -8.64 12.79
C LYS A 247 -20.20 -7.12 12.89
N PRO A 248 -19.05 -6.55 12.47
CA PRO A 248 -18.81 -5.10 12.51
C PRO A 248 -19.67 -4.36 11.48
N VAL A 249 -20.04 -3.13 11.80
CA VAL A 249 -20.86 -2.24 10.95
C VAL A 249 -20.31 -0.82 10.81
N SER A 250 -19.38 -0.44 11.69
CA SER A 250 -18.65 0.82 11.63
C SER A 250 -17.20 0.53 11.24
N PHE A 251 -16.70 1.23 10.21
CA PHE A 251 -15.40 0.94 9.61
C PHE A 251 -14.54 2.17 9.37
N GLY A 252 -13.23 1.93 9.32
CA GLY A 252 -12.20 2.88 8.91
C GLY A 252 -11.92 4.00 9.92
N LEU A 253 -11.21 5.02 9.42
CA LEU A 253 -10.66 6.13 10.20
C LEU A 253 -11.71 6.95 10.97
N PHE A 254 -12.89 7.13 10.39
CA PHE A 254 -14.01 7.89 10.95
C PHE A 254 -15.13 6.99 11.48
N GLN A 255 -14.91 5.67 11.60
CA GLN A 255 -15.91 4.73 12.10
C GLN A 255 -17.27 4.87 11.41
N ILE A 256 -17.25 4.88 10.08
CA ILE A 256 -18.44 5.08 9.25
C ILE A 256 -19.39 3.89 9.37
N ASN A 257 -20.61 4.16 9.82
CA ASN A 257 -21.69 3.18 9.86
C ASN A 257 -22.23 2.88 8.45
N ILE A 258 -21.86 1.73 7.90
CA ILE A 258 -22.24 1.34 6.52
C ILE A 258 -23.70 0.89 6.40
N THR A 259 -24.41 0.68 7.51
CA THR A 259 -25.87 0.44 7.49
C THR A 259 -26.66 1.71 7.19
N ALA A 260 -26.04 2.88 7.38
CA ALA A 260 -26.66 4.20 7.21
C ALA A 260 -26.23 4.89 5.91
N HIS A 261 -25.01 4.61 5.44
CA HIS A 261 -24.37 5.40 4.39
C HIS A 261 -23.85 4.55 3.24
N PRO A 262 -24.06 4.98 1.98
CA PRO A 262 -23.37 4.39 0.84
C PRO A 262 -21.88 4.74 0.86
N VAL A 263 -21.04 3.83 0.37
CA VAL A 263 -19.58 3.97 0.36
C VAL A 263 -19.05 3.67 -1.03
N ALA A 264 -18.20 4.54 -1.60
CA ALA A 264 -17.61 4.38 -2.92
C ALA A 264 -18.63 4.04 -4.05
N GLY A 265 -19.84 4.61 -3.99
CA GLY A 265 -20.92 4.33 -4.95
C GLY A 265 -21.72 3.05 -4.67
N LEU A 266 -21.31 2.24 -3.70
CA LEU A 266 -22.03 1.04 -3.29
C LEU A 266 -23.19 1.37 -2.36
N GLN A 267 -24.34 0.72 -2.57
CA GLN A 267 -25.56 0.89 -1.78
C GLN A 267 -25.52 0.06 -0.49
N CYS A 268 -24.53 0.31 0.37
CA CYS A 268 -24.25 -0.47 1.58
C CYS A 268 -25.42 -0.69 2.54
N PRO A 269 -26.34 0.28 2.74
CA PRO A 269 -27.53 0.05 3.56
C PRO A 269 -28.39 -1.13 3.10
N LYS A 270 -28.40 -1.45 1.80
CA LYS A 270 -29.17 -2.57 1.25
C LYS A 270 -28.64 -3.95 1.63
N ALA A 271 -27.40 -4.03 2.14
CA ALA A 271 -26.85 -5.29 2.63
C ALA A 271 -27.46 -5.73 3.97
N PHE A 272 -28.28 -4.88 4.60
CA PHE A 272 -28.81 -5.09 5.93
C PHE A 272 -30.34 -5.05 5.95
N ASP A 273 -30.94 -5.71 6.94
CA ASP A 273 -32.40 -5.72 7.11
C ASP A 273 -32.94 -4.41 7.70
N ARG A 274 -32.09 -3.66 8.41
CA ARG A 274 -32.44 -2.37 9.04
C ARG A 274 -31.18 -1.56 9.36
N LEU A 275 -31.40 -0.29 9.70
CA LEU A 275 -30.36 0.61 10.20
C LEU A 275 -29.84 0.17 11.58
N PHE A 276 -28.52 0.11 11.73
CA PHE A 276 -27.87 -0.05 13.03
C PHE A 276 -27.88 1.28 13.78
N THR A 277 -28.34 1.24 15.04
CA THR A 277 -28.26 2.37 15.97
C THR A 277 -27.84 1.89 17.36
N GLY A 278 -27.46 2.81 18.24
CA GLY A 278 -27.12 2.46 19.64
C GLY A 278 -28.22 1.68 20.38
N SER A 279 -29.49 1.87 19.99
CA SER A 279 -30.65 1.16 20.53
C SER A 279 -31.04 -0.08 19.71
N ASN A 280 -30.66 -0.15 18.43
CA ASN A 280 -31.00 -1.25 17.51
C ASN A 280 -29.75 -1.97 17.03
N LYS A 281 -29.25 -2.91 17.86
CA LYS A 281 -28.05 -3.70 17.55
C LYS A 281 -28.32 -5.04 16.86
N ASN A 282 -29.57 -5.49 16.86
CA ASN A 282 -30.01 -6.74 16.21
C ASN A 282 -30.26 -6.52 14.71
N VAL A 283 -29.20 -6.16 14.00
CA VAL A 283 -29.19 -5.99 12.54
C VAL A 283 -28.67 -7.27 11.90
N LYS A 284 -29.35 -7.72 10.85
CA LYS A 284 -28.99 -8.92 10.08
C LYS A 284 -28.42 -8.50 8.72
N ILE A 285 -27.39 -9.21 8.29
CA ILE A 285 -26.85 -9.09 6.94
C ILE A 285 -27.74 -9.94 6.01
N LEU A 286 -28.38 -9.28 5.05
CA LEU A 286 -29.21 -9.91 4.02
C LEU A 286 -28.39 -10.31 2.80
N ASP A 287 -27.39 -9.50 2.44
CA ASP A 287 -26.52 -9.72 1.29
C ASP A 287 -25.05 -9.73 1.76
N ALA A 288 -24.49 -10.94 1.83
CA ALA A 288 -23.13 -11.16 2.30
C ALA A 288 -22.07 -10.59 1.34
N ASP A 289 -22.34 -10.62 0.03
CA ASP A 289 -21.39 -10.16 -0.99
C ASP A 289 -21.32 -8.64 -1.03
N LEU A 290 -22.48 -7.98 -0.99
CA LEU A 290 -22.56 -6.53 -0.89
C LEU A 290 -21.95 -6.03 0.43
N TYR A 291 -22.19 -6.74 1.53
CA TYR A 291 -21.57 -6.44 2.81
C TYR A 291 -20.03 -6.46 2.74
N GLN A 292 -19.42 -7.49 2.13
CA GLN A 292 -17.97 -7.57 2.01
C GLN A 292 -17.40 -6.46 1.10
N LYS A 293 -18.05 -6.17 -0.03
CA LYS A 293 -17.64 -5.06 -0.91
C LYS A 293 -17.67 -3.73 -0.18
N CYS A 294 -18.74 -3.48 0.59
CA CYS A 294 -18.88 -2.29 1.40
C CYS A 294 -17.88 -2.19 2.55
N ARG A 295 -17.57 -3.32 3.20
CA ARG A 295 -16.52 -3.39 4.22
C ARG A 295 -15.16 -3.01 3.64
N THR A 296 -14.74 -3.62 2.54
CA THR A 296 -13.46 -3.30 1.89
C THR A 296 -13.42 -1.84 1.45
N ALA A 297 -14.49 -1.35 0.82
CA ALA A 297 -14.58 0.05 0.40
C ALA A 297 -14.53 1.03 1.58
N ALA A 298 -15.10 0.67 2.74
CA ALA A 298 -15.12 1.52 3.92
C ALA A 298 -13.82 1.47 4.75
N LEU A 299 -13.01 0.41 4.60
CA LEU A 299 -11.68 0.31 5.20
C LEU A 299 -10.65 1.20 4.48
N ASN A 300 -10.82 1.43 3.17
CA ASN A 300 -9.98 2.37 2.43
C ASN A 300 -10.12 3.79 3.01
N SER A 301 -9.01 4.36 3.46
CA SER A 301 -8.95 5.65 4.17
C SER A 301 -9.53 6.82 3.36
N SER A 302 -9.32 6.83 2.04
CA SER A 302 -9.81 7.90 1.15
C SER A 302 -11.32 7.85 1.00
N ASN A 303 -11.87 6.67 0.71
CA ASN A 303 -13.31 6.45 0.66
C ASN A 303 -13.98 6.74 2.00
N ASN A 304 -13.34 6.35 3.11
CA ASN A 304 -13.82 6.60 4.46
C ASN A 304 -13.88 8.11 4.77
N ALA A 305 -12.79 8.84 4.49
CA ALA A 305 -12.72 10.29 4.65
C ALA A 305 -13.70 11.03 3.72
N ALA A 306 -13.90 10.55 2.50
CA ALA A 306 -14.86 11.12 1.56
C ALA A 306 -16.31 10.95 2.03
N VAL A 307 -16.67 9.79 2.59
CA VAL A 307 -17.99 9.57 3.20
C VAL A 307 -18.16 10.44 4.44
N ALA A 308 -17.14 10.51 5.30
CA ALA A 308 -17.13 11.40 6.47
C ALA A 308 -17.37 12.87 6.07
N ALA A 309 -16.69 13.35 5.03
CA ALA A 309 -16.87 14.71 4.52
C ALA A 309 -18.28 14.95 3.97
N LYS A 310 -18.89 13.96 3.31
CA LYS A 310 -20.29 14.05 2.85
C LYS A 310 -21.26 14.14 4.02
N ILE A 311 -21.06 13.35 5.07
CA ILE A 311 -21.88 13.38 6.28
C ILE A 311 -21.74 14.74 6.99
N PHE A 312 -20.51 15.22 7.17
CA PHE A 312 -20.22 16.52 7.78
C PHE A 312 -20.88 17.68 7.03
N LYS A 313 -20.74 17.73 5.70
CA LYS A 313 -21.37 18.76 4.84
C LYS A 313 -22.89 18.63 4.84
N GLY A 314 -23.41 17.41 4.79
CA GLY A 314 -24.84 17.12 4.88
C GLY A 314 -25.47 17.59 6.20
N ASP A 315 -24.69 17.59 7.28
CA ASP A 315 -25.09 18.12 8.59
C ASP A 315 -24.71 19.61 8.78
N LYS A 316 -24.64 20.38 7.69
CA LYS A 316 -24.32 21.83 7.69
C LYS A 316 -22.96 22.15 8.30
N ASN A 317 -21.94 21.35 7.95
CA ASN A 317 -20.58 21.47 8.46
C ASN A 317 -20.52 21.29 10.00
N SER A 318 -21.26 20.30 10.51
CA SER A 318 -21.29 19.96 11.94
C SER A 318 -20.84 18.52 12.20
N TRP A 319 -20.22 18.29 13.35
CA TRP A 319 -19.72 16.99 13.75
C TRP A 319 -20.74 16.14 14.52
N ARG A 320 -22.04 16.51 14.55
CA ARG A 320 -23.05 15.87 15.42
C ARG A 320 -23.25 14.38 15.19
N GLN A 321 -22.92 13.90 14.00
CA GLN A 321 -22.99 12.49 13.64
C GLN A 321 -21.92 11.65 14.36
N TRP A 322 -20.87 12.28 14.88
CA TRP A 322 -19.83 11.64 15.68
C TRP A 322 -20.05 11.92 17.17
N SER A 323 -20.26 10.85 17.94
CA SER A 323 -20.46 10.96 19.39
C SER A 323 -19.20 11.49 20.10
N THR A 324 -18.02 11.18 19.57
CA THR A 324 -16.71 11.63 20.07
C THR A 324 -16.52 13.14 20.00
N ARG A 325 -17.31 13.87 19.20
CA ARG A 325 -17.21 15.34 19.12
C ARG A 325 -17.28 16.01 20.49
N ARG A 326 -18.12 15.49 21.39
CA ARG A 326 -18.32 16.05 22.73
C ARG A 326 -17.06 15.92 23.56
N THR A 327 -16.42 14.75 23.47
CA THR A 327 -15.14 14.46 24.11
C THR A 327 -14.02 15.34 23.55
N CYS A 328 -14.08 15.67 22.26
CA CYS A 328 -13.10 16.53 21.60
C CYS A 328 -13.45 18.03 21.63
N GLY A 329 -14.53 18.44 22.27
CA GLY A 329 -14.94 19.86 22.37
C GLY A 329 -15.35 20.49 21.04
N LEU A 330 -15.81 19.69 20.07
CA LEU A 330 -16.13 20.13 18.72
C LEU A 330 -17.63 20.47 18.53
N PRO A 331 -17.95 21.51 17.73
CA PRO A 331 -19.31 22.03 17.55
C PRO A 331 -20.30 21.05 16.90
#